data_AF-A0A223B1G4-F1
#
_entry.id   AF-A0A223B1G4-F1
#
_cell.length_a   1.000
_cell.length_b   1.000
_cell.length_c   1.000
_cell.angle_alpha   90.00
_cell.angle_beta   90.00
_cell.angle_gamma   90.00
#
_symmetry.space_group_name_H-M   'P 1'
#
loop_
_entity.id
_entity.type
_entity.pdbx_description
1 polymer ?
#
loop_
_entity_poly.entity_id
_entity_poly.type
_entity_poly.pdbx_seq_one_letter_code
_entity_poly.pdbx_strand_id
1 'polypeptide(L)'
;MPLTVITVKNISPSLRGDLSKWMQEIATGVYVGNFNSKVRENLWDRVWKSVGTGEATISHACRNEIGYTFDTINTRRCIIDYDGIPLIQIPENSIGRVGNEDSRGYSDASKFHKARKFSLKTGVKRSFNTGESNENEFIDVRNAERNEKGLDVKPTEVKRQTADGKSGKKETETTHFVVLDIETDGLDQCNNHIMEIGAIKHIGADKFYFHRLIKNQGEISKKIVSITGITEMLLLEKGVELKTALEEFMEFVGEYTIVGYNISFDMGFIKRNLKKLLGIQINNKLLDLMSVVKRENMFLKDYKLETVLKEYGIKKAVPHRALEDAELISELISEVNSFRI
;
A
#
# COMPACT_ATOMS: atom_id res chain seq x y z
N MET A 1 -10.07 -14.68 -7.60
CA MET A 1 -9.74 -14.52 -9.03
C MET A 1 -9.01 -13.19 -9.19
N PRO A 2 -7.86 -13.11 -9.88
CA PRO A 2 -7.10 -11.86 -9.96
C PRO A 2 -7.78 -10.85 -10.91
N LEU A 3 -8.62 -9.99 -10.34
CA LEU A 3 -9.26 -8.90 -11.06
C LEU A 3 -8.24 -7.78 -11.30
N THR A 4 -8.14 -7.30 -12.54
CA THR A 4 -7.34 -6.14 -12.93
C THR A 4 -8.23 -5.09 -13.58
N VAL A 5 -8.13 -3.85 -13.14
CA VAL A 5 -8.85 -2.70 -13.69
C VAL A 5 -7.82 -1.68 -14.16
N ILE A 6 -7.92 -1.19 -15.39
CA ILE A 6 -7.10 -0.09 -15.90
C ILE A 6 -8.02 1.08 -16.23
N THR A 7 -7.76 2.24 -15.61
CA THR A 7 -8.41 3.50 -15.97
C THR A 7 -7.45 4.41 -16.72
N VAL A 8 -7.89 5.01 -17.82
CA VAL A 8 -7.08 5.88 -18.67
C VAL A 8 -7.83 7.15 -19.04
N LYS A 9 -7.08 8.24 -19.21
CA LYS A 9 -7.62 9.55 -19.58
C LYS A 9 -6.65 10.26 -20.50
N ASN A 10 -7.19 10.94 -21.53
CA ASN A 10 -6.40 11.68 -22.52
C ASN A 10 -5.29 10.86 -23.21
N ILE A 11 -5.58 9.59 -23.54
CA ILE A 11 -4.63 8.69 -24.22
C ILE A 11 -4.91 8.58 -25.72
N SER A 12 -3.90 8.16 -26.48
CA SER A 12 -4.01 7.95 -27.93
C SER A 12 -5.04 6.86 -28.30
N PRO A 13 -5.70 6.95 -29.47
CA PRO A 13 -6.60 5.91 -29.96
C PRO A 13 -5.90 4.55 -30.14
N SER A 14 -4.61 4.56 -30.49
CA SER A 14 -3.79 3.35 -30.61
C SER A 14 -3.71 2.58 -29.29
N LEU A 15 -3.46 3.27 -28.17
CA LEU A 15 -3.40 2.65 -26.85
C LEU A 15 -4.78 2.13 -26.39
N ARG A 16 -5.87 2.86 -26.68
CA ARG A 16 -7.23 2.35 -26.42
C ARG A 16 -7.48 1.05 -27.17
N GLY A 17 -7.22 1.05 -28.48
CA GLY A 17 -7.37 -0.13 -29.31
C GLY A 17 -6.49 -1.29 -28.86
N ASP A 18 -5.30 -0.98 -28.34
CA ASP A 18 -4.40 -2.00 -27.81
C ASP A 18 -4.91 -2.63 -26.51
N LEU A 19 -5.43 -1.83 -25.57
CA LEU A 19 -6.05 -2.32 -24.34
C LEU A 19 -7.28 -3.18 -24.63
N SER A 20 -8.12 -2.78 -25.59
CA SER A 20 -9.32 -3.54 -25.98
C SER A 20 -9.03 -4.93 -26.55
N LYS A 21 -7.78 -5.23 -26.95
CA LYS A 21 -7.39 -6.60 -27.35
C LYS A 21 -7.27 -7.56 -26.16
N TRP A 22 -7.04 -7.02 -24.96
CA TRP A 22 -6.76 -7.80 -23.76
C TRP A 22 -7.88 -7.68 -22.73
N MET A 23 -8.52 -6.50 -22.65
CA MET A 23 -9.46 -6.13 -21.60
C MET A 23 -10.81 -5.70 -22.20
N GLN A 24 -11.87 -5.84 -21.41
CA GLN A 24 -13.19 -5.32 -21.75
C GLN A 24 -13.31 -3.87 -21.29
N GLU A 25 -13.61 -2.94 -22.21
CA GLU A 25 -13.99 -1.57 -21.84
C GLU A 25 -15.44 -1.57 -21.33
N ILE A 26 -15.63 -1.30 -20.04
CA ILE A 26 -16.96 -1.30 -19.38
C ILE A 26 -17.56 0.11 -19.25
N ALA A 27 -16.70 1.13 -19.32
CA ALA A 27 -17.05 2.55 -19.38
C ALA A 27 -15.91 3.27 -20.09
N THR A 28 -16.14 4.50 -20.56
CA THR A 28 -15.13 5.26 -21.31
C THR A 28 -13.84 5.38 -20.51
N GLY A 29 -12.76 4.78 -21.04
CA GLY A 29 -11.46 4.75 -20.37
C GLY A 29 -11.39 3.86 -19.14
N VAL A 30 -12.31 2.92 -18.93
CA VAL A 30 -12.29 1.93 -17.85
C VAL A 30 -12.29 0.53 -18.44
N TYR A 31 -11.17 -0.15 -18.28
CA TYR A 31 -10.89 -1.48 -18.82
C TYR A 31 -10.84 -2.49 -17.67
N VAL A 32 -11.51 -3.62 -17.82
CA VAL A 32 -11.50 -4.71 -16.83
C VAL A 32 -11.03 -6.00 -17.48
N GLY A 33 -10.13 -6.71 -16.80
CA GLY A 33 -9.57 -7.97 -17.26
C GLY A 33 -9.16 -8.88 -16.10
N ASN A 34 -8.89 -10.14 -16.40
CA ASN A 34 -8.44 -11.13 -15.44
C ASN A 34 -7.15 -11.76 -15.96
N PHE A 35 -6.03 -11.45 -15.31
CA PHE A 35 -4.70 -11.82 -15.78
C PHE A 35 -3.86 -12.37 -14.64
N ASN A 36 -2.93 -13.26 -14.95
CA ASN A 36 -1.86 -13.60 -14.03
C ASN A 36 -0.86 -12.43 -13.91
N SER A 37 0.01 -12.48 -12.89
CA SER A 37 0.97 -11.40 -12.58
C SER A 37 1.86 -11.04 -13.78
N LYS A 38 2.35 -12.04 -14.52
CA LYS A 38 3.26 -11.84 -15.65
C LYS A 38 2.58 -11.12 -16.82
N VAL A 39 1.37 -11.53 -17.19
CA VAL A 39 0.60 -10.88 -18.27
C VAL A 39 0.21 -9.47 -17.88
N ARG A 40 -0.21 -9.26 -16.63
CA ARG A 40 -0.52 -7.95 -16.08
C ARG A 40 0.67 -6.99 -16.15
N GLU A 41 1.86 -7.44 -15.73
CA GLU A 41 3.08 -6.63 -15.75
C GLU A 41 3.51 -6.26 -17.16
N ASN A 42 3.43 -7.19 -18.11
CA ASN A 42 3.70 -6.92 -19.52
C ASN A 42 2.69 -5.94 -20.14
N LEU A 43 1.40 -6.07 -19.78
CA LEU A 43 0.36 -5.15 -20.23
C LEU A 43 0.63 -3.75 -19.66
N TRP A 44 0.99 -3.65 -18.39
CA TRP A 44 1.31 -2.38 -17.74
C TRP A 44 2.55 -1.71 -18.33
N ASP A 45 3.59 -2.48 -18.67
CA ASP A 45 4.78 -1.96 -19.36
C ASP A 45 4.43 -1.35 -20.74
N ARG A 46 3.50 -1.97 -21.46
CA ARG A 46 3.02 -1.44 -22.75
C ARG A 46 2.22 -0.14 -22.57
N VAL A 47 1.34 -0.09 -21.57
CA VAL A 47 0.63 1.14 -21.21
C VAL A 47 1.62 2.24 -20.90
N TRP A 48 2.62 1.97 -20.05
CA TRP A 48 3.68 2.93 -19.70
C TRP A 48 4.41 3.49 -20.92
N LYS A 49 4.78 2.62 -21.87
CA LYS A 49 5.49 3.04 -23.09
C LYS A 49 4.62 3.85 -24.06
N SER A 50 3.30 3.70 -24.02
CA SER A 50 2.38 4.26 -25.02
C SER A 50 1.45 5.37 -24.50
N VAL A 51 1.42 5.62 -23.19
CA VAL A 51 0.49 6.59 -22.57
C VAL A 51 0.80 8.04 -22.96
N GLY A 52 2.06 8.37 -23.25
CA GLY A 52 2.48 9.72 -23.64
C GLY A 52 2.20 10.75 -22.53
N THR A 53 1.41 11.78 -22.84
CA THR A 53 0.95 12.82 -21.90
C THR A 53 -0.38 12.48 -21.22
N GLY A 54 -0.99 11.34 -21.54
CA GLY A 54 -2.21 10.87 -20.91
C GLY A 54 -1.98 10.35 -19.49
N GLU A 55 -3.07 10.16 -18.75
CA GLU A 55 -3.07 9.58 -17.41
C GLU A 55 -3.48 8.10 -17.51
N ALA A 56 -2.85 7.24 -16.71
CA ALA A 56 -3.24 5.84 -16.56
C ALA A 56 -3.17 5.41 -15.09
N THR A 57 -4.04 4.50 -14.69
CA THR A 57 -4.00 3.83 -13.38
C THR A 57 -4.37 2.38 -13.57
N ILE A 58 -3.57 1.47 -13.04
CA ILE A 58 -3.91 0.04 -12.96
C ILE A 58 -4.19 -0.30 -11.51
N SER A 59 -5.32 -0.94 -11.22
CA SER A 59 -5.63 -1.55 -9.94
C SER A 59 -5.68 -3.05 -10.10
N HIS A 60 -5.07 -3.80 -9.20
CA HIS A 60 -5.09 -5.26 -9.24
C HIS A 60 -5.10 -5.87 -7.86
N ALA A 61 -5.59 -7.10 -7.77
CA ALA A 61 -5.57 -7.86 -6.54
C ALA A 61 -4.14 -7.98 -5.98
N CYS A 62 -3.99 -7.72 -4.68
CA CYS A 62 -2.74 -7.83 -3.93
C CYS A 62 -3.06 -8.35 -2.53
N ARG A 63 -2.11 -9.06 -1.92
CA ARG A 63 -2.29 -9.62 -0.57
C ARG A 63 -1.91 -8.60 0.50
N ASN A 64 -2.72 -7.55 0.61
CA ASN A 64 -2.67 -6.54 1.67
C ASN A 64 -4.05 -6.43 2.35
N GLU A 65 -4.21 -5.52 3.31
CA GLU A 65 -5.45 -5.38 4.09
C GLU A 65 -6.68 -5.05 3.25
N ILE A 66 -6.51 -4.22 2.22
CA ILE A 66 -7.61 -3.79 1.36
C ILE A 66 -7.87 -4.77 0.19
N GLY A 67 -7.00 -5.76 0.01
CA GLY A 67 -7.13 -6.80 -1.02
C GLY A 67 -6.74 -6.37 -2.45
N TYR A 68 -6.26 -5.15 -2.64
CA TYR A 68 -5.79 -4.64 -3.92
C TYR A 68 -4.68 -3.61 -3.75
N THR A 69 -3.92 -3.40 -4.82
CA THR A 69 -3.00 -2.26 -4.95
C THR A 69 -3.26 -1.59 -6.30
N PHE A 70 -2.65 -0.43 -6.51
CA PHE A 70 -2.74 0.28 -7.78
C PHE A 70 -1.46 1.05 -8.08
N ASP A 71 -1.15 1.21 -9.37
CA ASP A 71 -0.04 2.02 -9.88
C ASP A 71 -0.60 3.11 -10.80
N THR A 72 0.03 4.27 -10.80
CA THR A 72 -0.41 5.45 -11.57
C THR A 72 0.68 5.97 -12.51
N ILE A 73 0.29 6.54 -13.64
CA ILE A 73 1.18 7.21 -14.60
C ILE A 73 0.63 8.60 -14.92
N ASN A 74 1.48 9.63 -14.84
CA ASN A 74 1.15 11.03 -15.12
C ASN A 74 -0.04 11.60 -14.34
N THR A 75 -0.44 10.97 -13.24
CA THR A 75 -1.55 11.45 -12.42
C THR A 75 -1.03 12.37 -11.32
N ARG A 76 -1.87 13.28 -10.84
CA ARG A 76 -1.59 14.06 -9.62
C ARG A 76 -1.69 13.23 -8.35
N ARG A 77 -2.10 11.96 -8.44
CA ARG A 77 -2.28 11.09 -7.29
C ARG A 77 -1.01 10.27 -7.13
N CYS A 78 -0.42 10.34 -5.94
CA CYS A 78 0.69 9.48 -5.56
C CYS A 78 0.16 8.43 -4.60
N ILE A 79 0.62 7.20 -4.73
CA ILE A 79 0.37 6.17 -3.73
C ILE A 79 1.35 6.39 -2.59
N ILE A 80 0.83 6.54 -1.38
CA ILE A 80 1.61 6.50 -0.16
C ILE A 80 1.17 5.28 0.62
N ASP A 81 2.11 4.42 0.99
CA ASP A 81 1.81 3.42 1.99
C ASP A 81 1.80 4.06 3.38
N TYR A 82 0.71 3.88 4.12
CA TYR A 82 0.60 4.25 5.52
C TYR A 82 0.20 3.02 6.33
N ASP A 83 1.16 2.46 7.05
CA ASP A 83 0.96 1.29 7.92
C ASP A 83 0.46 0.05 7.16
N GLY A 84 0.91 -0.15 5.90
CA GLY A 84 0.49 -1.26 5.02
C GLY A 84 -0.82 -1.05 4.29
N ILE A 85 -1.36 0.17 4.38
CA ILE A 85 -2.54 0.60 3.65
C ILE A 85 -2.09 1.58 2.56
N PRO A 86 -2.28 1.25 1.26
CA PRO A 86 -1.98 2.20 0.20
C PRO A 86 -3.03 3.30 0.19
N LEU A 87 -2.64 4.50 0.60
CA LEU A 87 -3.41 5.73 0.58
C LEU A 87 -3.13 6.53 -0.69
N ILE A 88 -4.10 7.34 -1.09
CA ILE A 88 -3.95 8.32 -2.18
C ILE A 88 -3.55 9.66 -1.58
N GLN A 89 -2.36 10.13 -1.92
CA GLN A 89 -1.97 11.51 -1.67
C GLN A 89 -2.22 12.37 -2.92
N ILE A 90 -2.78 13.55 -2.72
CA ILE A 90 -2.86 14.60 -3.74
C ILE A 90 -1.89 15.69 -3.26
N PRO A 91 -0.72 15.89 -3.90
CA PRO A 91 0.22 16.91 -3.50
C PRO A 91 -0.39 18.30 -3.75
N GLU A 92 -0.23 19.20 -2.79
CA GLU A 92 -0.54 20.62 -3.00
C GLU A 92 0.47 21.19 -4.00
N ASN A 93 -0.02 21.75 -5.11
CA ASN A 93 0.84 22.35 -6.12
C ASN A 93 1.63 23.54 -5.52
N SER A 94 2.93 23.38 -5.30
CA SER A 94 3.88 24.50 -5.28
C SER A 94 4.27 24.85 -6.73
N ILE A 95 3.32 25.40 -7.49
CA ILE A 95 3.62 26.04 -8.78
C ILE A 95 3.58 27.56 -8.52
N GLY A 96 4.68 28.21 -8.88
CA GLY A 96 4.97 29.61 -8.61
C GLY A 96 3.81 30.56 -8.96
N ARG A 97 3.66 31.55 -8.09
CA ARG A 97 2.94 32.79 -8.32
C ARG A 97 3.50 33.44 -9.59
N VAL A 98 2.82 33.27 -10.72
CA VAL A 98 2.81 34.30 -11.76
C VAL A 98 1.47 34.99 -11.63
N GLY A 99 1.53 36.26 -11.24
CA GLY A 99 0.36 37.09 -11.04
C GLY A 99 -0.47 37.16 -12.32
N ASN A 100 -1.74 36.80 -12.19
CA ASN A 100 -2.81 37.53 -12.86
C ASN A 100 -3.96 37.59 -11.86
N GLU A 101 -4.25 38.82 -11.41
CA GLU A 101 -5.52 39.13 -10.78
C GLU A 101 -6.61 38.80 -11.79
N ASP A 102 -7.34 37.71 -11.55
CA ASP A 102 -8.69 37.60 -12.07
C ASP A 102 -9.54 36.75 -11.14
N SER A 103 -10.53 37.45 -10.60
CA SER A 103 -11.59 36.99 -9.72
C SER A 103 -12.19 35.62 -10.08
N ARG A 104 -12.47 34.80 -9.06
CA ARG A 104 -13.74 34.06 -8.91
C ARG A 104 -13.79 33.38 -7.54
N GLY A 105 -14.58 33.97 -6.66
CA GLY A 105 -14.91 33.42 -5.37
C GLY A 105 -15.84 32.21 -5.45
N TYR A 106 -16.08 31.67 -4.26
CA TYR A 106 -17.04 30.62 -3.94
C TYR A 106 -18.30 30.67 -4.81
N SER A 107 -18.60 29.55 -5.47
CA SER A 107 -19.78 29.36 -6.32
C SER A 107 -21.05 29.81 -5.59
N ASP A 108 -21.88 30.62 -6.25
CA ASP A 108 -23.14 31.16 -5.70
C ASP A 108 -24.16 30.10 -5.28
N ALA A 109 -23.92 28.82 -5.60
CA ALA A 109 -24.71 27.67 -5.16
C ALA A 109 -24.93 27.62 -3.63
N SER A 110 -23.93 28.02 -2.82
CA SER A 110 -24.06 28.05 -1.35
C SER A 110 -24.99 29.16 -0.86
N LYS A 111 -25.01 30.31 -1.55
CA LYS A 111 -25.89 31.45 -1.22
C LYS A 111 -27.35 31.14 -1.56
N PHE A 112 -27.61 30.51 -2.71
CA PHE A 112 -28.95 30.05 -3.09
C PHE A 112 -29.51 28.97 -2.15
N HIS A 113 -28.66 28.06 -1.66
CA HIS A 113 -29.08 27.03 -0.71
C HIS A 113 -29.40 27.59 0.69
N LYS A 114 -28.69 28.64 1.14
CA LYS A 114 -29.00 29.34 2.40
C LYS A 114 -30.28 30.17 2.30
N ALA A 115 -30.51 30.87 1.19
CA ALA A 115 -31.73 31.68 0.98
C ALA A 115 -33.02 30.82 0.97
N ARG A 116 -32.98 29.64 0.34
CA ARG A 116 -34.13 28.70 0.29
C ARG A 116 -34.49 28.12 1.66
N LYS A 117 -33.50 27.96 2.55
CA LYS A 117 -33.70 27.40 3.90
C LYS A 117 -34.31 28.43 4.87
N PHE A 118 -34.19 29.73 4.58
CA PHE A 118 -34.77 30.81 5.38
C PHE A 118 -36.16 31.26 4.89
N SER A 119 -36.52 31.05 3.61
CA SER A 119 -37.84 31.42 3.07
C SER A 119 -38.99 30.50 3.51
N LEU A 120 -38.72 29.30 4.03
CA LEU A 120 -39.75 28.31 4.38
C LEU A 120 -40.27 28.43 5.83
N LYS A 121 -39.87 29.49 6.55
CA LYS A 121 -40.16 29.64 7.98
C LYS A 121 -40.84 30.96 8.34
N THR A 122 -41.82 31.41 7.55
CA THR A 122 -42.70 32.53 7.93
C THR A 122 -44.09 32.43 7.26
N GLY A 123 -45.08 31.90 8.00
CA GLY A 123 -46.51 32.31 8.00
C GLY A 123 -47.36 32.08 6.74
N VAL A 124 -48.68 31.88 6.76
CA VAL A 124 -49.74 31.74 7.79
C VAL A 124 -50.96 31.10 7.08
N LYS A 125 -51.74 30.35 7.87
CA LYS A 125 -53.10 29.81 7.66
C LYS A 125 -54.05 30.57 6.71
N ARG A 126 -54.92 29.83 6.00
CA ARG A 126 -56.38 30.08 5.98
C ARG A 126 -57.18 28.83 5.59
N SER A 127 -58.16 28.52 6.42
CA SER A 127 -59.16 27.44 6.32
C SER A 127 -60.30 27.81 5.36
N PHE A 128 -61.01 26.82 4.78
CA PHE A 128 -62.46 26.60 4.96
C PHE A 128 -62.98 25.33 4.23
N ASN A 129 -63.81 24.57 4.99
CA ASN A 129 -64.81 23.50 4.76
C ASN A 129 -65.50 23.37 3.37
N THR A 130 -66.17 22.27 2.93
CA THR A 130 -66.91 21.14 3.58
C THR A 130 -67.34 20.10 2.51
N GLY A 131 -67.69 18.86 2.94
CA GLY A 131 -68.60 17.91 2.25
C GLY A 131 -67.95 16.58 1.84
N GLU A 132 -68.15 15.48 2.61
CA GLU A 132 -69.00 14.29 2.31
C GLU A 132 -68.50 13.42 1.13
N SER A 133 -68.47 12.09 1.11
CA SER A 133 -68.93 10.98 1.95
C SER A 133 -68.33 9.66 1.37
N ASN A 134 -68.23 8.60 2.20
CA ASN A 134 -68.23 7.14 1.89
C ASN A 134 -67.16 6.58 0.91
N GLU A 135 -66.61 5.36 0.97
CA GLU A 135 -66.92 4.06 1.58
C GLU A 135 -65.69 3.12 1.39
N ASN A 136 -65.46 2.17 2.31
CA ASN A 136 -64.87 0.80 2.17
C ASN A 136 -63.43 0.63 1.59
N GLU A 137 -62.50 -0.22 2.06
CA GLU A 137 -62.48 -1.56 2.71
C GLU A 137 -61.26 -1.65 3.69
N PHE A 138 -61.36 -2.16 4.94
CA PHE A 138 -61.13 -3.57 5.40
C PHE A 138 -59.71 -4.12 5.04
N ILE A 139 -58.79 -4.63 5.90
CA ILE A 139 -58.77 -5.24 7.25
C ILE A 139 -57.38 -5.06 7.92
N ASP A 140 -57.35 -4.94 9.26
CA ASP A 140 -56.19 -5.01 10.18
C ASP A 140 -56.13 -6.39 10.91
N VAL A 141 -55.04 -6.60 11.64
CA VAL A 141 -54.76 -7.50 12.79
C VAL A 141 -54.30 -8.96 12.58
N ARG A 142 -52.97 -9.12 12.71
CA ARG A 142 -52.20 -9.74 13.82
C ARG A 142 -52.68 -11.04 14.50
N ASN A 143 -51.63 -11.84 14.81
CA ASN A 143 -51.44 -12.81 15.92
C ASN A 143 -52.19 -14.16 15.80
N ALA A 144 -51.72 -15.30 16.31
CA ALA A 144 -50.48 -15.78 16.91
C ALA A 144 -50.59 -17.33 17.07
N GLU A 145 -49.48 -17.96 17.49
CA GLU A 145 -49.37 -19.22 18.25
C GLU A 145 -49.18 -20.59 17.56
N ARG A 146 -47.97 -21.14 17.83
CA ARG A 146 -47.61 -22.48 18.36
C ARG A 146 -48.21 -23.76 17.77
N ASN A 147 -47.33 -24.67 17.35
CA ASN A 147 -47.09 -25.94 18.08
C ASN A 147 -45.88 -26.74 17.57
N GLU A 148 -45.42 -27.63 18.46
CA GLU A 148 -44.10 -28.26 18.63
C GLU A 148 -43.78 -29.48 17.75
N LYS A 149 -42.47 -29.83 17.74
CA LYS A 149 -41.76 -31.13 17.62
C LYS A 149 -40.46 -30.89 16.84
N GLY A 150 -39.23 -31.17 17.26
CA GLY A 150 -38.66 -32.00 18.32
C GLY A 150 -37.53 -32.82 17.67
N LEU A 151 -36.25 -32.59 18.03
CA LEU A 151 -35.18 -33.61 18.11
C LEU A 151 -33.86 -32.98 18.62
N ASP A 152 -33.43 -33.41 19.81
CA ASP A 152 -32.13 -33.14 20.41
C ASP A 152 -31.05 -34.08 19.86
N VAL A 153 -29.87 -33.55 19.53
CA VAL A 153 -28.62 -34.33 19.49
C VAL A 153 -27.51 -33.51 20.16
N LYS A 154 -26.97 -34.06 21.25
CA LYS A 154 -25.88 -33.49 22.07
C LYS A 154 -24.50 -33.72 21.41
N PRO A 155 -23.48 -32.89 21.74
CA PRO A 155 -22.13 -33.04 21.23
C PRO A 155 -21.31 -34.08 22.03
N THR A 156 -20.53 -34.88 21.32
CA THR A 156 -19.67 -35.94 21.87
C THR A 156 -18.26 -35.41 22.12
N GLU A 157 -17.82 -35.42 23.37
CA GLU A 157 -16.42 -35.27 23.79
C GLU A 157 -15.58 -36.48 23.36
N VAL A 158 -14.36 -36.22 22.88
CA VAL A 158 -13.30 -37.25 22.78
C VAL A 158 -12.07 -36.74 23.53
N LYS A 159 -11.77 -37.38 24.66
CA LYS A 159 -10.51 -37.30 25.40
C LYS A 159 -9.41 -38.08 24.66
N ARG A 160 -8.21 -37.48 24.52
CA ARG A 160 -6.91 -38.18 24.49
C ARG A 160 -5.87 -37.26 25.18
N GLN A 161 -5.51 -37.59 26.41
CA GLN A 161 -4.28 -38.27 26.81
C GLN A 161 -3.02 -37.40 26.72
N THR A 162 -2.54 -37.04 27.91
CA THR A 162 -1.26 -36.45 28.27
C THR A 162 -0.10 -37.41 28.01
N ALA A 163 1.01 -36.90 27.49
CA ALA A 163 2.33 -37.50 27.63
C ALA A 163 3.36 -36.40 27.86
N ASP A 164 4.04 -36.49 29.00
CA ASP A 164 5.29 -35.82 29.33
C ASP A 164 6.37 -36.06 28.26
N GLY A 165 7.25 -35.06 28.07
CA GLY A 165 8.62 -35.35 27.65
C GLY A 165 9.22 -34.45 26.57
N LYS A 166 10.11 -33.57 27.06
CA LYS A 166 11.32 -33.02 26.41
C LYS A 166 11.16 -31.92 25.36
N SER A 167 11.64 -30.75 25.77
CA SER A 167 12.06 -29.61 24.94
C SER A 167 13.07 -30.05 23.87
N GLY A 168 12.59 -30.36 22.68
CA GLY A 168 13.42 -30.44 21.49
C GLY A 168 13.72 -29.02 20.99
N LYS A 169 14.99 -28.61 21.05
CA LYS A 169 15.49 -27.50 20.23
C LYS A 169 15.10 -27.81 18.78
N LYS A 170 14.32 -26.94 18.15
CA LYS A 170 14.02 -26.98 16.72
C LYS A 170 15.34 -26.96 15.96
N GLU A 171 15.63 -28.03 15.22
CA GLU A 171 16.64 -28.00 14.18
C GLU A 171 16.21 -26.94 13.16
N THR A 172 16.95 -25.84 13.10
CA THR A 172 16.73 -24.75 12.16
C THR A 172 17.08 -25.24 10.77
N GLU A 173 16.09 -25.41 9.90
CA GLU A 173 16.32 -25.43 8.45
C GLU A 173 17.24 -24.24 8.10
N THR A 174 18.27 -24.48 7.29
CA THR A 174 19.22 -23.43 6.89
C THR A 174 18.49 -22.43 6.00
N THR A 175 17.93 -21.40 6.61
CA THR A 175 17.19 -20.36 5.89
C THR A 175 18.16 -19.33 5.33
N HIS A 176 18.23 -19.25 4.01
CA HIS A 176 19.02 -18.23 3.31
C HIS A 176 18.12 -17.10 2.82
N PHE A 177 18.36 -15.88 3.31
CA PHE A 177 17.54 -14.71 2.98
C PHE A 177 18.33 -13.42 3.13
N VAL A 178 17.81 -12.35 2.57
CA VAL A 178 18.37 -11.01 2.67
C VAL A 178 17.34 -10.09 3.29
N VAL A 179 17.67 -9.48 4.42
CA VAL A 179 16.87 -8.39 5.00
C VAL A 179 17.27 -7.10 4.29
N LEU A 180 16.30 -6.32 3.82
CA LEU A 180 16.48 -5.05 3.13
C LEU A 180 15.68 -3.96 3.82
N ASP A 181 16.29 -2.78 3.90
CA ASP A 181 15.65 -1.51 4.23
C ASP A 181 16.33 -0.40 3.40
N ILE A 182 15.59 0.67 3.07
CA ILE A 182 16.11 1.85 2.36
C ILE A 182 15.66 3.16 3.01
N GLU A 183 16.49 4.19 2.89
CA GLU A 183 16.10 5.57 3.19
C GLU A 183 15.89 6.36 1.91
N THR A 184 14.88 7.24 1.90
CA THR A 184 14.46 7.99 0.71
C THR A 184 14.22 9.47 1.00
N ASP A 185 14.34 10.32 -0.02
CA ASP A 185 14.04 11.76 0.10
C ASP A 185 12.52 12.07 0.03
N GLY A 186 11.67 11.05 0.16
CA GLY A 186 10.22 11.15 0.25
C GLY A 186 9.51 9.86 -0.14
N LEU A 187 8.18 9.87 -0.10
CA LEU A 187 7.37 8.65 -0.19
C LEU A 187 6.97 8.28 -1.63
N ASP A 188 7.12 9.19 -2.59
CA ASP A 188 6.71 8.97 -3.97
C ASP A 188 7.87 8.39 -4.79
N GLN A 189 7.85 7.08 -5.03
CA GLN A 189 8.80 6.38 -5.89
C GLN A 189 8.98 7.03 -7.28
N CYS A 190 8.03 7.85 -7.75
CA CYS A 190 8.14 8.53 -9.03
C CYS A 190 9.03 9.75 -9.03
N ASN A 191 8.97 10.52 -7.96
CA ASN A 191 9.57 11.84 -7.88
C ASN A 191 10.69 11.92 -6.83
N ASN A 192 10.75 10.93 -5.94
CA ASN A 192 11.74 10.81 -4.88
C ASN A 192 12.87 9.85 -5.24
N HIS A 193 13.98 9.97 -4.53
CA HIS A 193 15.23 9.26 -4.74
C HIS A 193 15.62 8.46 -3.50
N ILE A 194 16.31 7.35 -3.74
CA ILE A 194 16.96 6.57 -2.68
C ILE A 194 18.17 7.36 -2.19
N MET A 195 18.32 7.48 -0.87
CA MET A 195 19.45 8.13 -0.19
C MET A 195 20.39 7.11 0.45
N GLU A 196 19.86 5.97 0.91
CA GLU A 196 20.63 4.91 1.57
C GLU A 196 20.03 3.54 1.25
N ILE A 197 20.88 2.53 1.08
CA ILE A 197 20.48 1.12 0.97
C ILE A 197 21.23 0.35 2.05
N GLY A 198 20.48 -0.36 2.89
CA GLY A 198 21.01 -1.24 3.94
C GLY A 198 20.46 -2.64 3.76
N ALA A 199 21.34 -3.64 3.79
CA ALA A 199 20.90 -5.02 3.71
C ALA A 199 21.80 -5.99 4.48
N ILE A 200 21.19 -7.08 4.97
CA ILE A 200 21.87 -8.14 5.70
C ILE A 200 21.52 -9.48 5.07
N LYS A 201 22.53 -10.17 4.56
CA LYS A 201 22.37 -11.53 4.03
C LYS A 201 22.66 -12.54 5.14
N HIS A 202 21.68 -13.40 5.38
CA HIS A 202 21.79 -14.56 6.26
C HIS A 202 22.11 -15.81 5.44
N ILE A 203 23.22 -16.48 5.78
CA ILE A 203 23.57 -17.81 5.27
C ILE A 203 23.73 -18.73 6.47
N GLY A 204 22.64 -19.36 6.89
CA GLY A 204 22.62 -20.10 8.16
C GLY A 204 22.87 -19.14 9.34
N ALA A 205 23.94 -19.38 10.09
CA ALA A 205 24.33 -18.50 11.21
C ALA A 205 25.15 -17.28 10.77
N ASP A 206 25.73 -17.31 9.56
CA ASP A 206 26.61 -16.24 9.08
C ASP A 206 25.80 -15.05 8.58
N LYS A 207 26.28 -13.84 8.90
CA LYS A 207 25.71 -12.57 8.44
C LYS A 207 26.71 -11.81 7.59
N PHE A 208 26.27 -11.34 6.43
CA PHE A 208 27.02 -10.45 5.56
C PHE A 208 26.26 -9.14 5.43
N TYR A 209 26.97 -8.02 5.34
CA TYR A 209 26.37 -6.69 5.39
C TYR A 209 26.62 -5.96 4.07
N PHE A 210 25.60 -5.25 3.61
CA PHE A 210 25.66 -4.36 2.46
C PHE A 210 25.15 -2.99 2.88
N HIS A 211 25.91 -1.95 2.55
CA HIS A 211 25.58 -0.58 2.89
C HIS A 211 26.11 0.38 1.84
N ARG A 212 25.23 1.24 1.31
CA ARG A 212 25.60 2.32 0.40
C ARG A 212 24.77 3.56 0.68
N LEU A 213 25.46 4.69 0.82
CA LEU A 213 24.84 6.01 0.65
C LEU A 213 24.80 6.33 -0.84
N ILE A 214 23.73 6.99 -1.28
CA ILE A 214 23.49 7.29 -2.68
C ILE A 214 23.67 8.78 -2.90
N LYS A 215 24.52 9.14 -3.86
CA LYS A 215 24.72 10.53 -4.23
C LYS A 215 23.44 11.09 -4.84
N ASN A 216 22.92 12.17 -4.24
CA ASN A 216 21.75 12.90 -4.71
C ASN A 216 22.14 14.35 -5.02
N GLN A 217 21.53 14.94 -6.06
CA GLN A 217 21.74 16.34 -6.45
C GLN A 217 20.55 17.24 -6.07
N GLY A 218 19.51 16.69 -5.41
CA GLY A 218 18.35 17.42 -4.94
C GLY A 218 18.48 17.98 -3.52
N GLU A 219 17.69 19.00 -3.21
CA GLU A 219 17.52 19.49 -1.84
C GLU A 219 16.73 18.48 -0.99
N ILE A 220 17.23 18.14 0.19
CA ILE A 220 16.56 17.27 1.14
C ILE A 220 15.78 18.14 2.12
N SER A 221 14.51 17.83 2.31
CA SER A 221 13.69 18.60 3.25
C SER A 221 14.26 18.49 4.67
N LYS A 222 14.26 19.60 5.43
CA LYS A 222 14.70 19.62 6.84
C LYS A 222 14.02 18.55 7.71
N LYS A 223 12.78 18.20 7.36
CA LYS A 223 12.02 17.13 8.03
C LYS A 223 12.71 15.78 7.85
N ILE A 224 13.14 15.45 6.64
CA ILE A 224 13.82 14.18 6.36
C ILE A 224 15.17 14.15 7.06
N VAL A 225 15.96 15.23 6.97
CA VAL A 225 17.24 15.35 7.70
C VAL A 225 17.03 15.17 9.21
N SER A 226 15.96 15.72 9.79
CA SER A 226 15.68 15.57 11.22
C SER A 226 15.29 14.14 11.64
N ILE A 227 14.80 13.33 10.70
CA ILE A 227 14.40 11.94 10.95
C ILE A 227 15.59 11.01 10.75
N THR A 228 16.25 11.10 9.60
CA THR A 228 17.28 10.14 9.18
C THR A 228 18.71 10.57 9.53
N GLY A 229 18.91 11.86 9.82
CA GLY A 229 20.26 12.44 10.00
C GLY A 229 21.07 12.55 8.70
N ILE A 230 20.52 12.16 7.55
CA ILE A 230 21.20 12.18 6.26
C ILE A 230 21.16 13.60 5.68
N THR A 231 22.34 14.20 5.51
CA THR A 231 22.50 15.54 4.93
C THR A 231 22.99 15.48 3.49
N GLU A 232 22.75 16.53 2.71
CA GLU A 232 23.27 16.64 1.34
C GLU A 232 24.80 16.58 1.32
N MET A 233 25.45 17.18 2.32
CA MET A 233 26.91 17.13 2.47
C MET A 233 27.41 15.69 2.69
N LEU A 234 26.71 14.91 3.52
CA LEU A 234 27.03 13.50 3.75
C LEU A 234 26.91 12.67 2.46
N LEU A 235 25.83 12.87 1.69
CA LEU A 235 25.61 12.17 0.43
C LEU A 235 26.61 12.59 -0.64
N LEU A 236 27.06 13.86 -0.64
CA LEU A 236 28.07 14.33 -1.57
C LEU A 236 29.45 13.76 -1.26
N GLU A 237 29.80 13.62 0.01
CA GLU A 237 31.11 13.14 0.47
C GLU A 237 31.24 11.62 0.38
N LYS A 238 30.20 10.88 0.82
CA LYS A 238 30.26 9.41 0.98
C LYS A 238 29.36 8.64 0.01
N GLY A 239 28.49 9.33 -0.71
CA GLY A 239 27.54 8.70 -1.61
C GLY A 239 28.21 8.17 -2.87
N VAL A 240 27.76 6.99 -3.32
CA VAL A 240 28.10 6.42 -4.62
C VAL A 240 26.98 6.69 -5.63
N GLU A 241 27.28 6.53 -6.92
CA GLU A 241 26.26 6.61 -7.96
C GLU A 241 25.21 5.50 -7.79
N LEU A 242 23.92 5.85 -7.91
CA LEU A 242 22.81 4.91 -7.71
C LEU A 242 22.93 3.65 -8.57
N LYS A 243 23.39 3.82 -9.82
CA LYS A 243 23.59 2.70 -10.74
C LYS A 243 24.57 1.68 -10.17
N THR A 244 25.72 2.13 -9.67
CA THR A 244 26.76 1.27 -9.08
C THR A 244 26.26 0.60 -7.81
N ALA A 245 25.58 1.34 -6.93
CA ALA A 245 24.98 0.74 -5.73
C ALA A 245 23.97 -0.37 -6.07
N LEU A 246 23.15 -0.18 -7.11
CA LEU A 246 22.18 -1.19 -7.54
C LEU A 246 22.84 -2.42 -8.18
N GLU A 247 23.91 -2.24 -8.95
CA GLU A 247 24.69 -3.36 -9.52
C GLU A 247 25.28 -4.22 -8.39
N GLU A 248 25.94 -3.59 -7.42
CA GLU A 248 26.51 -4.27 -6.25
C GLU A 248 25.42 -4.89 -5.35
N PHE A 249 24.28 -4.21 -5.20
CA PHE A 249 23.14 -4.73 -4.45
C PHE A 249 22.56 -5.99 -5.10
N MET A 250 22.43 -6.03 -6.43
CA MET A 250 21.93 -7.21 -7.15
C MET A 250 22.88 -8.40 -7.00
N GLU A 251 24.19 -8.18 -7.07
CA GLU A 251 25.20 -9.20 -6.78
C GLU A 251 25.11 -9.68 -5.33
N PHE A 252 24.95 -8.73 -4.40
CA PHE A 252 24.76 -9.03 -2.99
C PHE A 252 23.48 -9.84 -2.76
N VAL A 253 22.35 -9.53 -3.37
CA VAL A 253 21.11 -10.27 -3.12
C VAL A 253 21.13 -11.68 -3.72
N GLY A 254 21.65 -11.83 -4.94
CA GLY A 254 21.62 -13.09 -5.68
C GLY A 254 20.18 -13.60 -5.86
N GLU A 255 19.97 -14.90 -5.65
CA GLU A 255 18.66 -15.57 -5.79
C GLU A 255 17.88 -15.68 -4.47
N TYR A 256 18.39 -15.10 -3.38
CA TYR A 256 17.80 -15.28 -2.06
C TYR A 256 16.48 -14.54 -1.88
N THR A 257 15.63 -15.03 -0.96
CA THR A 257 14.39 -14.35 -0.58
C THR A 257 14.73 -13.01 0.06
N ILE A 258 14.10 -11.94 -0.41
CA ILE A 258 14.23 -10.61 0.19
C ILE A 258 13.12 -10.43 1.22
N VAL A 259 13.52 -10.08 2.43
CA VAL A 259 12.67 -9.84 3.58
C VAL A 259 12.80 -8.36 3.94
N GLY A 260 11.70 -7.73 4.33
CA GLY A 260 11.75 -6.39 4.91
C GLY A 260 10.48 -6.09 5.68
N TYR A 261 10.37 -4.89 6.22
CA TYR A 261 9.21 -4.46 6.98
C TYR A 261 8.46 -3.41 6.16
N ASN A 262 7.28 -3.74 5.65
CA ASN A 262 6.62 -2.97 4.58
C ASN A 262 7.42 -2.95 3.25
N ILE A 263 8.03 -4.09 2.92
CA ILE A 263 9.00 -4.28 1.83
C ILE A 263 8.51 -3.85 0.44
N SER A 264 7.20 -3.69 0.24
CA SER A 264 6.65 -3.14 -1.01
C SER A 264 7.13 -1.72 -1.29
N PHE A 265 7.34 -0.91 -0.25
CA PHE A 265 7.87 0.44 -0.36
C PHE A 265 9.29 0.41 -0.94
N ASP A 266 10.21 -0.27 -0.26
CA ASP A 266 11.61 -0.37 -0.66
C ASP A 266 11.75 -0.97 -2.07
N MET A 267 11.05 -2.08 -2.31
CA MET A 267 11.10 -2.78 -3.57
C MET A 267 10.47 -1.99 -4.71
N GLY A 268 9.56 -1.05 -4.43
CA GLY A 268 9.03 -0.11 -5.42
C GLY A 268 10.12 0.81 -5.99
N PHE A 269 10.89 1.42 -5.09
CA PHE A 269 12.06 2.24 -5.45
C PHE A 269 13.13 1.43 -6.17
N ILE A 270 13.48 0.25 -5.64
CA ILE A 270 14.52 -0.62 -6.24
C ILE A 270 14.10 -1.08 -7.64
N LYS A 271 12.90 -1.66 -7.80
CA LYS A 271 12.41 -2.16 -9.11
C LYS A 271 12.37 -1.06 -10.16
N ARG A 272 11.88 0.13 -9.79
CA ARG A 272 11.83 1.27 -10.70
C ARG A 272 13.22 1.66 -11.19
N ASN A 273 14.17 1.81 -10.28
CA ASN A 273 15.51 2.28 -10.63
C ASN A 273 16.32 1.21 -11.36
N LEU A 274 16.17 -0.07 -11.02
CA LEU A 274 16.75 -1.19 -11.80
C LEU A 274 16.24 -1.18 -13.24
N LYS A 275 14.93 -1.03 -13.44
CA LYS A 275 14.34 -0.97 -14.77
C LYS A 275 14.81 0.27 -15.55
N LYS A 276 14.86 1.44 -14.88
CA LYS A 276 15.24 2.72 -15.50
C LYS A 276 16.73 2.79 -15.88
N LEU A 277 17.62 2.31 -15.01
CA LEU A 277 19.07 2.49 -15.16
C LEU A 277 19.78 1.28 -15.77
N LEU A 278 19.29 0.07 -15.50
CA LEU A 278 19.93 -1.18 -15.93
C LEU A 278 19.07 -2.00 -16.91
N GLY A 279 17.77 -1.71 -17.03
CA GLY A 279 16.84 -2.52 -17.82
C GLY A 279 16.58 -3.91 -17.21
N ILE A 280 16.90 -4.11 -15.93
CA ILE A 280 16.79 -5.38 -15.22
C ILE A 280 15.49 -5.45 -14.44
N GLN A 281 14.91 -6.65 -14.33
CA GLN A 281 13.81 -6.96 -13.42
C GLN A 281 14.31 -7.87 -12.30
N ILE A 282 14.02 -7.52 -11.06
CA ILE A 282 14.32 -8.35 -9.89
C ILE A 282 13.15 -9.30 -9.64
N ASN A 283 13.45 -10.60 -9.62
CA ASN A 283 12.47 -11.70 -9.57
C ASN A 283 12.48 -12.47 -8.24
N ASN A 284 13.29 -12.03 -7.28
CA ASN A 284 13.39 -12.64 -5.96
C ASN A 284 12.04 -12.75 -5.28
N LYS A 285 11.85 -13.83 -4.52
CA LYS A 285 10.71 -13.96 -3.62
C LYS A 285 10.77 -12.83 -2.59
N LEU A 286 9.64 -12.16 -2.38
CA LEU A 286 9.50 -11.10 -1.38
C LEU A 286 8.70 -11.62 -0.18
N LEU A 287 9.15 -11.31 1.02
CA LEU A 287 8.46 -11.60 2.27
C LEU A 287 8.34 -10.31 3.09
N ASP A 288 7.12 -9.84 3.26
CA ASP A 288 6.83 -8.70 4.12
C ASP A 288 6.63 -9.17 5.57
N LEU A 289 7.54 -8.78 6.47
CA LEU A 289 7.48 -9.14 7.87
C LEU A 289 6.30 -8.48 8.59
N MET A 290 5.90 -7.28 8.19
CA MET A 290 4.74 -6.61 8.78
C MET A 290 3.47 -7.44 8.55
N SER A 291 3.31 -8.02 7.35
CA SER A 291 2.22 -8.95 7.05
C SER A 291 2.27 -10.24 7.88
N VAL A 292 3.44 -10.67 8.35
CA VAL A 292 3.55 -11.81 9.29
C VAL A 292 3.10 -11.38 10.68
N VAL A 293 3.61 -10.25 11.17
CA VAL A 293 3.26 -9.67 12.47
C VAL A 293 1.76 -9.43 12.59
N LYS A 294 1.12 -8.84 11.58
CA LYS A 294 -0.33 -8.60 11.52
C LYS A 294 -1.16 -9.88 11.69
N ARG A 295 -0.65 -11.03 11.23
CA ARG A 295 -1.33 -12.32 11.41
C ARG A 295 -1.10 -12.92 12.79
N GLU A 296 0.08 -12.73 13.36
CA GLU A 296 0.44 -13.26 14.68
C GLU A 296 -0.20 -12.44 15.81
N ASN A 297 -0.20 -11.11 15.68
CA ASN A 297 -0.80 -10.19 16.64
C ASN A 297 -1.68 -9.15 15.94
N MET A 298 -2.98 -9.43 15.85
CA MET A 298 -3.96 -8.62 15.11
C MET A 298 -4.40 -7.34 15.81
N PHE A 299 -4.10 -7.16 17.10
CA PHE A 299 -4.70 -6.11 17.94
C PHE A 299 -3.68 -5.10 18.48
N LEU A 300 -2.57 -4.90 17.76
CA LEU A 300 -1.62 -3.85 18.08
C LEU A 300 -2.24 -2.46 17.89
N LYS A 301 -1.72 -1.50 18.66
CA LYS A 301 -2.13 -0.09 18.57
C LYS A 301 -1.92 0.46 17.14
N ASP A 302 -0.77 0.15 16.56
CA ASP A 302 -0.38 0.42 15.18
C ASP A 302 0.72 -0.58 14.80
N TYR A 303 1.00 -0.72 13.50
CA TYR A 303 2.02 -1.65 13.00
C TYR A 303 3.30 -0.94 12.57
N LYS A 304 3.62 0.20 13.19
CA LYS A 304 4.93 0.84 12.98
C LYS A 304 6.03 -0.05 13.56
N LEU A 305 7.19 -0.10 12.90
CA LEU A 305 8.33 -0.90 13.34
C LEU A 305 8.66 -0.66 14.82
N GLU A 306 8.72 0.61 15.27
CA GLU A 306 8.95 0.95 16.68
C GLU A 306 7.94 0.33 17.66
N THR A 307 6.65 0.33 17.30
CA THR A 307 5.58 -0.21 18.13
C THR A 307 5.70 -1.73 18.22
N VAL A 308 5.96 -2.37 17.08
CA VAL A 308 6.15 -3.81 17.00
C VAL A 308 7.39 -4.27 17.75
N LEU A 309 8.54 -3.61 17.57
CA LEU A 309 9.77 -3.96 18.31
C LEU A 309 9.53 -3.95 19.83
N LYS A 310 8.83 -2.93 20.35
CA LYS A 310 8.49 -2.83 21.78
C LYS A 310 7.60 -3.99 22.24
N GLU A 311 6.60 -4.36 21.45
CA GLU A 311 5.70 -5.47 21.78
C GLU A 311 6.45 -6.82 21.83
N TYR A 312 7.38 -7.04 20.91
CA TYR A 312 8.21 -8.25 20.85
C TYR A 312 9.41 -8.19 21.81
N GLY A 313 9.45 -7.23 22.74
CA GLY A 313 10.47 -7.15 23.79
C GLY A 313 11.81 -6.51 23.37
N ILE A 314 11.94 -6.05 22.13
CA ILE A 314 13.12 -5.39 21.59
C ILE A 314 13.09 -3.90 21.97
N LYS A 315 13.82 -3.53 23.03
CA LYS A 315 13.86 -2.16 23.58
C LYS A 315 14.92 -1.28 22.90
N LYS A 316 14.97 -1.31 21.56
CA LYS A 316 15.84 -0.45 20.76
C LYS A 316 15.00 0.62 20.05
N ALA A 317 15.52 1.83 19.96
CA ALA A 317 14.92 2.86 19.12
C ALA A 317 15.21 2.56 17.65
N VAL A 318 14.31 2.94 16.75
CA VAL A 318 14.54 2.87 15.31
C VAL A 318 15.35 4.11 14.92
N PRO A 319 16.60 3.96 14.45
CA PRO A 319 17.45 5.09 14.11
C PRO A 319 17.08 5.78 12.79
N HIS A 320 16.26 5.16 11.94
CA HIS A 320 15.97 5.64 10.58
C HIS A 320 17.24 5.73 9.72
N ARG A 321 17.93 4.59 9.73
CA ARG A 321 19.20 4.38 9.03
C ARG A 321 19.16 2.98 8.46
N ALA A 322 19.29 2.87 7.14
CA ALA A 322 18.86 1.67 6.44
C ALA A 322 19.52 0.36 6.94
N LEU A 323 20.83 0.38 7.22
CA LEU A 323 21.52 -0.83 7.70
C LEU A 323 21.09 -1.21 9.12
N GLU A 324 20.93 -0.20 9.97
CA GLU A 324 20.62 -0.36 11.39
C GLU A 324 19.14 -0.80 11.55
N ASP A 325 18.24 -0.27 10.73
CA ASP A 325 16.84 -0.69 10.66
C ASP A 325 16.74 -2.13 10.11
N ALA A 326 17.55 -2.51 9.11
CA ALA A 326 17.65 -3.91 8.66
C ALA A 326 18.15 -4.86 9.76
N GLU A 327 19.03 -4.42 10.67
CA GLU A 327 19.45 -5.20 11.84
C GLU A 327 18.29 -5.42 12.82
N LEU A 328 17.48 -4.39 13.07
CA LEU A 328 16.30 -4.48 13.93
C LEU A 328 15.25 -5.42 13.31
N ILE A 329 15.05 -5.37 12.01
CA ILE A 329 14.17 -6.29 11.29
C ILE A 329 14.69 -7.72 11.39
N SER A 330 16.01 -7.93 11.25
CA SER A 330 16.68 -9.23 11.44
C SER A 330 16.49 -9.80 12.86
N GLU A 331 16.57 -8.94 13.89
CA GLU A 331 16.29 -9.31 15.27
C GLU A 331 14.81 -9.68 15.45
N LEU A 332 13.89 -8.87 14.92
CA LEU A 332 12.45 -9.13 14.97
C LEU A 332 12.08 -10.46 14.31
N ILE A 333 12.72 -10.82 13.18
CA ILE A 333 12.52 -12.13 12.53
C ILE A 333 12.78 -13.29 13.49
N SER A 334 13.76 -13.15 14.39
CA SER A 334 14.13 -14.21 15.34
C SER A 334 13.10 -14.39 16.46
N GLU A 335 12.31 -13.34 16.76
CA GLU A 335 11.27 -13.34 17.79
C GLU A 335 9.88 -13.74 17.24
N VAL A 336 9.65 -13.61 15.93
CA VAL A 336 8.38 -13.94 15.29
C VAL A 336 8.25 -15.46 15.07
N ASN A 337 7.34 -16.10 15.81
CA ASN A 337 7.19 -17.56 15.82
C ASN A 337 6.70 -18.13 14.47
N SER A 338 5.93 -17.33 13.73
CA SER A 338 5.30 -17.72 12.47
C SER A 338 6.19 -17.53 11.25
N PHE A 339 7.43 -17.07 11.43
CA PHE A 339 8.34 -16.83 10.31
C PHE A 339 8.81 -18.16 9.69
N ARG A 340 8.52 -18.34 8.40
CA ARG A 340 8.95 -19.47 7.59
C ARG A 340 9.35 -18.96 6.21
N ILE A 341 10.55 -19.32 5.75
CA ILE A 341 11.10 -18.91 4.44
C ILE A 341 10.74 -19.93 3.37
#